data_AF-R4SLL6-F1
#
_entry.id   AF-R4SLL6-F1
#
_cell.length_a   1.000
_cell.length_b   1.000
_cell.length_c   1.000
_cell.angle_alpha   90.00
_cell.angle_beta   90.00
_cell.angle_gamma   90.00
#
_symmetry.space_group_name_H-M   'P 1'
#
loop_
_entity.id
_entity.type
_entity.pdbx_description
1 polymer ?
#
loop_
_entity_poly.entity_id
_entity_poly.type
_entity_poly.pdbx_seq_one_letter_code
_entity_poly.pdbx_strand_id
1 'polypeptide(L)'
;MQSVETEEPMVWNLLSEPRMAPYLEAASGEKVAALRLYEWSARTSSAAFEVVGHLEVLLRNALDRCLREHFREDQCGIPWFLLPTPGGDNVAEAVATVRERLRPQRKETRHQIIAGLSFGFWSGLLGPKYEELWRDCLHRAFPHSSGKRKEVAVAVERVRKFRNRLAHHDSTINVDIPFELRQIFDLAAYIDKDAARWLKRCSGLMTVYAQRPVTVDDTVVVSAKHAWPLYETCSAYVCQSGRAFRPIERVAFYADREVKLEVPAVLHRRDNVEWSPEEASRLGASEDRFDRKIAKVIETSDDTWTDGRYQVFLLTAPGHPDHRQLRQALPHLGAGRGSAFVQRQRYVSLHSLENAVTTADL
;
A
#
# COMPACT_ATOMS: atom_id res chain seq x y z
N MET A 1 -17.39 31.73 -15.49
CA MET A 1 -17.22 31.31 -14.08
C MET A 1 -18.54 31.22 -13.30
N GLN A 2 -19.71 31.20 -13.97
CA GLN A 2 -21.04 31.09 -13.35
C GLN A 2 -21.74 29.75 -13.60
N SER A 3 -21.14 28.83 -14.37
CA SER A 3 -21.76 27.55 -14.77
C SER A 3 -21.42 26.38 -13.83
N VAL A 4 -20.32 26.44 -13.09
CA VAL A 4 -19.84 25.34 -12.23
C VAL A 4 -20.66 25.22 -10.94
N GLU A 5 -21.11 26.33 -10.36
CA GLU A 5 -21.85 26.32 -9.08
C GLU A 5 -23.29 25.79 -9.20
N THR A 6 -23.88 25.83 -10.39
CA THR A 6 -25.26 25.35 -10.64
C THR A 6 -25.36 23.86 -10.97
N GLU A 7 -24.27 23.21 -11.40
CA GLU A 7 -24.29 21.79 -11.80
C GLU A 7 -24.07 20.83 -10.61
N GLU A 8 -23.21 21.21 -9.66
CA GLU A 8 -22.85 20.39 -8.50
C GLU A 8 -24.06 19.97 -7.62
N PRO A 9 -25.05 20.84 -7.32
CA PRO A 9 -26.23 20.45 -6.54
C PRO A 9 -27.13 19.44 -7.28
N MET A 10 -27.13 19.44 -8.61
CA MET A 10 -27.96 18.55 -9.42
C MET A 10 -27.38 17.14 -9.49
N VAL A 11 -26.06 17.01 -9.67
CA VAL A 11 -25.37 15.70 -9.69
C VAL A 11 -25.45 15.02 -8.33
N TRP A 12 -25.38 15.79 -7.23
CA TRP A 12 -25.45 15.25 -5.86
C TRP A 12 -26.69 14.37 -5.64
N ASN A 13 -27.85 14.77 -6.17
CA ASN A 13 -29.11 14.06 -5.97
C ASN A 13 -29.21 12.74 -6.76
N LEU A 14 -28.29 12.50 -7.70
CA LEU A 14 -28.19 11.25 -8.46
C LEU A 14 -27.19 10.26 -7.84
N LEU A 15 -26.36 10.71 -6.91
CA LEU A 15 -25.41 9.88 -6.18
C LEU A 15 -26.05 9.43 -4.87
N SER A 16 -26.05 8.12 -4.60
CA SER A 16 -26.69 7.60 -3.39
C SER A 16 -25.98 8.09 -2.13
N GLU A 17 -26.74 8.33 -1.07
CA GLU A 17 -26.20 8.78 0.21
C GLU A 17 -25.14 7.82 0.78
N PRO A 18 -25.33 6.48 0.79
CA PRO A 18 -24.29 5.56 1.24
C PRO A 18 -23.00 5.64 0.41
N ARG A 19 -23.11 5.97 -0.88
CA ARG A 19 -21.95 6.11 -1.77
C ARG A 19 -21.15 7.37 -1.45
N MET A 20 -21.83 8.47 -1.10
CA MET A 20 -21.20 9.76 -0.82
C MET A 20 -20.78 9.93 0.64
N ALA A 21 -21.32 9.15 1.58
CA ALA A 21 -21.04 9.25 3.01
C ALA A 21 -19.53 9.27 3.35
N PRO A 22 -18.67 8.37 2.82
CA PRO A 22 -17.23 8.41 3.10
C PRO A 22 -16.54 9.69 2.62
N TYR A 23 -17.01 10.27 1.51
CA TYR A 23 -16.45 11.50 0.96
C TYR A 23 -16.89 12.73 1.76
N LEU A 24 -18.13 12.75 2.26
CA LEU A 24 -18.62 13.79 3.16
C LEU A 24 -17.86 13.79 4.48
N GLU A 25 -17.64 12.62 5.07
CA GLU A 25 -16.90 12.48 6.32
C GLU A 25 -15.49 13.06 6.18
N ALA A 26 -14.76 12.65 5.15
CA ALA A 26 -13.42 13.17 4.87
C ALA A 26 -13.40 14.67 4.51
N ALA A 27 -14.49 15.19 3.96
CA ALA A 27 -14.68 16.60 3.65
C ALA A 27 -15.29 17.41 4.80
N SER A 28 -15.37 16.87 6.02
CA SER A 28 -15.96 17.54 7.18
C SER A 28 -17.41 18.05 6.95
N GLY A 29 -18.19 17.32 6.14
CA GLY A 29 -19.57 17.65 5.80
C GLY A 29 -19.76 18.58 4.60
N GLU A 30 -18.67 19.08 4.00
CA GLU A 30 -18.75 19.99 2.85
C GLU A 30 -19.03 19.25 1.53
N LYS A 31 -20.23 19.42 0.96
CA LYS A 31 -20.67 18.71 -0.26
C LYS A 31 -19.79 18.97 -1.48
N VAL A 32 -19.39 20.22 -1.71
CA VAL A 32 -18.56 20.61 -2.86
C VAL A 32 -17.19 19.94 -2.78
N ALA A 33 -16.56 19.98 -1.59
CA ALA A 33 -15.29 19.31 -1.35
C ALA A 33 -15.40 17.77 -1.46
N ALA A 34 -16.51 17.19 -0.98
CA ALA A 34 -16.80 15.77 -1.13
C ALA A 34 -16.96 15.34 -2.60
N LEU A 35 -17.63 16.15 -3.44
CA LEU A 35 -17.73 15.90 -4.89
C LEU A 35 -16.37 15.94 -5.57
N ARG A 36 -15.54 16.95 -5.27
CA ARG A 36 -14.17 17.03 -5.80
C ARG A 36 -13.33 15.82 -5.39
N LEU A 37 -13.49 15.35 -4.16
CA LEU A 37 -12.81 14.16 -3.66
C LEU A 37 -13.30 12.87 -4.33
N TYR A 38 -14.60 12.79 -4.63
CA TYR A 38 -15.19 11.69 -5.42
C TYR A 38 -14.63 11.66 -6.85
N GLU A 39 -14.57 12.80 -7.53
CA GLU A 39 -13.93 12.90 -8.86
C GLU A 39 -12.45 12.52 -8.82
N TRP A 40 -11.72 13.02 -7.83
CA TRP A 40 -10.31 12.67 -7.63
C TRP A 40 -10.14 11.16 -7.41
N SER A 41 -11.01 10.51 -6.63
CA SER A 41 -11.00 9.05 -6.43
C SER A 41 -11.20 8.29 -7.75
N ALA A 42 -12.09 8.79 -8.62
CA ALA A 42 -12.30 8.19 -9.94
C ALA A 42 -11.09 8.37 -10.87
N ARG A 43 -10.50 9.56 -10.92
CA ARG A 43 -9.27 9.84 -11.70
C ARG A 43 -8.10 8.98 -11.22
N THR A 44 -7.95 8.83 -9.89
CA THR A 44 -6.95 7.96 -9.26
C THR A 44 -7.16 6.51 -9.66
N SER A 45 -8.42 6.02 -9.64
CA SER A 45 -8.74 4.66 -10.07
C SER A 45 -8.41 4.42 -11.55
N SER A 46 -8.70 5.39 -12.42
CA SER A 46 -8.38 5.33 -13.84
C SER A 46 -6.87 5.26 -14.09
N ALA A 47 -6.08 6.10 -13.43
CA ALA A 47 -4.62 6.07 -13.54
C ALA A 47 -4.01 4.78 -12.92
N ALA A 48 -4.64 4.21 -11.89
CA ALA A 48 -4.21 2.94 -11.32
C ALA A 48 -4.46 1.77 -12.29
N PHE A 49 -5.58 1.81 -13.03
CA PHE A 49 -5.90 0.81 -14.05
C PHE A 49 -4.90 0.74 -15.20
N GLU A 50 -4.28 1.87 -15.57
CA GLU A 50 -3.19 1.89 -16.56
C GLU A 50 -2.04 0.97 -16.13
N VAL A 51 -1.57 1.15 -14.90
CA VAL A 51 -0.44 0.39 -14.34
C VAL A 51 -0.81 -1.09 -14.18
N VAL A 52 -2.00 -1.37 -13.65
CA VAL A 52 -2.50 -2.74 -13.48
C VAL A 52 -2.66 -3.44 -14.84
N GLY A 53 -3.18 -2.74 -15.86
CA GLY A 53 -3.37 -3.27 -17.19
C GLY A 53 -2.05 -3.68 -17.85
N HIS A 54 -1.00 -2.86 -17.72
CA HIS A 54 0.34 -3.22 -18.16
C HIS A 54 0.89 -4.45 -17.43
N LEU A 55 0.76 -4.50 -16.10
CA LEU A 55 1.18 -5.67 -15.32
C LEU A 55 0.42 -6.95 -15.73
N GLU A 56 -0.89 -6.88 -15.98
CA GLU A 56 -1.70 -8.03 -16.40
C GLU A 56 -1.19 -8.62 -17.73
N VAL A 57 -0.80 -7.76 -18.67
CA VAL A 57 -0.20 -8.19 -19.95
C VAL A 57 1.18 -8.81 -19.74
N LEU A 58 2.02 -8.23 -18.87
CA LEU A 58 3.33 -8.79 -18.56
C LEU A 58 3.21 -10.17 -17.89
N LEU A 59 2.34 -10.30 -16.89
CA LEU A 59 2.10 -11.52 -16.13
C LEU A 59 1.60 -12.65 -17.02
N ARG A 60 0.55 -12.41 -17.82
CA ARG A 60 -0.01 -13.45 -18.70
C ARG A 60 1.00 -13.92 -19.74
N ASN A 61 1.80 -13.00 -20.30
CA ASN A 61 2.80 -13.35 -21.32
C ASN A 61 3.98 -14.12 -20.72
N ALA A 62 4.40 -13.80 -19.50
CA ALA A 62 5.45 -14.53 -18.80
C ALA A 62 5.02 -15.96 -18.47
N LEU A 63 3.80 -16.13 -17.97
CA LEU A 63 3.22 -17.45 -17.67
C LEU A 63 2.96 -18.26 -18.96
N ASP A 64 2.38 -17.64 -19.99
CA ASP A 64 2.12 -18.29 -21.29
C ASP A 64 3.40 -18.84 -21.91
N ARG A 65 4.51 -18.08 -21.85
CA ARG A 65 5.82 -18.52 -22.35
C ARG A 65 6.32 -19.77 -21.62
N CYS A 66 6.27 -19.77 -20.29
CA CYS A 66 6.73 -20.91 -19.48
C CYS A 66 5.90 -22.16 -19.74
N LEU A 67 4.58 -22.00 -19.89
CA LEU A 67 3.67 -23.10 -20.21
C LEU A 67 3.93 -23.63 -21.62
N ARG A 68 4.09 -22.75 -22.61
CA ARG A 68 4.43 -23.13 -23.99
C ARG A 68 5.70 -23.98 -24.06
N GLU A 69 6.75 -23.57 -23.34
CA GLU A 69 8.01 -24.30 -23.29
C GLU A 69 7.87 -25.65 -22.58
N HIS A 70 7.17 -25.69 -21.42
CA HIS A 70 6.99 -26.90 -20.65
C HIS A 70 6.20 -27.98 -21.41
N PHE A 71 5.10 -27.59 -22.05
CA PHE A 71 4.27 -28.50 -22.86
C PHE A 71 4.83 -28.75 -24.26
N ARG A 72 6.00 -28.18 -24.58
CA ARG A 72 6.71 -28.36 -25.86
C ARG A 72 5.78 -28.11 -27.05
N GLU A 73 5.01 -27.03 -27.02
CA GLU A 73 4.01 -26.75 -28.06
C GLU A 73 4.62 -26.74 -29.47
N ASP A 74 5.86 -26.29 -29.59
CA ASP A 74 6.58 -26.24 -30.88
C ASP A 74 6.83 -27.63 -31.47
N GLN A 75 6.85 -28.67 -30.63
CA GLN A 75 7.00 -30.08 -31.05
C GLN A 75 5.62 -30.75 -31.17
N CYS A 76 4.73 -30.49 -30.22
CA CYS A 76 3.40 -31.12 -30.15
C CYS A 76 2.40 -30.54 -31.16
N GLY A 77 2.58 -29.29 -31.59
CA GLY A 77 1.66 -28.56 -32.47
C GLY A 77 0.33 -28.16 -31.81
N ILE A 78 0.12 -28.48 -30.53
CA ILE A 78 -1.11 -28.23 -29.79
C ILE A 78 -0.81 -27.22 -28.67
N PRO A 79 -1.55 -26.10 -28.57
CA PRO A 79 -1.42 -25.15 -27.47
C PRO A 79 -1.64 -25.79 -26.09
N TRP A 80 -0.85 -25.41 -25.09
CA TRP A 80 -0.87 -25.96 -23.73
C TRP A 80 -2.26 -25.90 -23.10
N PHE A 81 -3.02 -24.84 -23.38
CA PHE A 81 -4.36 -24.62 -22.84
C PHE A 81 -5.44 -25.53 -23.47
N LEU A 82 -5.07 -26.33 -24.48
CA LEU A 82 -5.89 -27.40 -25.04
C LEU A 82 -5.41 -28.79 -24.61
N LEU A 83 -4.31 -28.88 -23.85
CA LEU A 83 -3.76 -30.12 -23.33
C LEU A 83 -4.27 -30.37 -21.90
N PRO A 84 -4.38 -31.65 -21.48
CA PRO A 84 -4.64 -31.99 -20.08
C PRO A 84 -3.55 -31.38 -19.18
N THR A 85 -3.95 -30.44 -18.33
CA THR A 85 -3.06 -29.82 -17.33
C THR A 85 -3.30 -30.50 -15.97
N PRO A 86 -2.27 -30.82 -15.18
CA PRO A 86 -2.45 -31.31 -13.81
C PRO A 86 -3.33 -30.36 -13.00
N GLY A 87 -4.45 -30.86 -12.46
CA GLY A 87 -5.46 -30.02 -11.78
C GLY A 87 -6.31 -29.13 -12.72
N GLY A 88 -6.31 -29.41 -14.02
CA GLY A 88 -6.71 -28.52 -15.11
C GLY A 88 -8.19 -28.43 -15.49
N ASP A 89 -9.13 -28.99 -14.74
CA ASP A 89 -10.58 -28.87 -15.06
C ASP A 89 -10.99 -27.39 -15.22
N ASN A 90 -10.50 -26.54 -14.32
CA ASN A 90 -10.73 -25.09 -14.34
C ASN A 90 -10.03 -24.39 -15.52
N VAL A 91 -8.96 -24.99 -16.06
CA VAL A 91 -8.25 -24.45 -17.22
C VAL A 91 -9.07 -24.67 -18.48
N ALA A 92 -9.55 -25.90 -18.69
CA ALA A 92 -10.38 -26.24 -19.84
C ALA A 92 -11.67 -25.41 -19.87
N GLU A 93 -12.35 -25.25 -18.73
CA GLU A 93 -13.59 -24.47 -18.60
C GLU A 93 -13.38 -22.98 -18.94
N ALA A 94 -12.34 -22.35 -18.38
CA ALA A 94 -12.04 -20.95 -18.64
C ALA A 94 -11.69 -20.71 -20.11
N VAL A 95 -10.91 -21.61 -20.71
CA VAL A 95 -10.54 -21.56 -22.12
C VAL A 95 -11.77 -21.76 -23.02
N ALA A 96 -12.63 -22.73 -22.70
CA ALA A 96 -13.87 -22.98 -23.44
C ALA A 96 -14.77 -21.75 -23.43
N THR A 97 -14.97 -21.13 -22.28
CA THR A 97 -15.76 -19.89 -22.12
C THR A 97 -15.24 -18.77 -23.03
N VAL A 98 -13.92 -18.57 -23.06
CA VAL A 98 -13.31 -17.54 -23.93
C VAL A 98 -13.47 -17.89 -25.40
N ARG A 99 -13.29 -19.16 -25.78
CA ARG A 99 -13.45 -19.63 -27.16
C ARG A 99 -14.89 -19.47 -27.65
N GLU A 100 -15.88 -19.83 -26.84
CA GLU A 100 -17.30 -19.64 -27.16
C GLU A 100 -17.65 -18.18 -27.43
N ARG A 101 -17.07 -17.25 -26.68
CA ARG A 101 -17.22 -15.80 -26.92
C ARG A 101 -16.53 -15.32 -28.21
N LEU A 102 -15.39 -15.92 -28.57
CA LEU A 102 -14.57 -15.49 -29.71
C LEU A 102 -14.98 -16.11 -31.05
N ARG A 103 -15.57 -17.31 -31.04
CA ARG A 103 -16.02 -18.04 -32.23
C ARG A 103 -16.98 -17.25 -33.12
N PRO A 104 -18.06 -16.64 -32.58
CA PRO A 104 -18.97 -15.82 -33.39
C PRO A 104 -18.28 -14.63 -34.05
N GLN A 105 -17.20 -14.12 -33.44
CA GLN A 105 -16.45 -12.97 -33.94
C GLN A 105 -15.36 -13.36 -34.95
N ARG A 106 -15.17 -14.66 -35.23
CA ARG A 106 -14.07 -15.20 -36.04
C ARG A 106 -12.68 -14.77 -35.54
N LYS A 107 -12.52 -14.64 -34.22
CA LYS A 107 -11.30 -14.18 -33.54
C LYS A 107 -10.67 -15.22 -32.62
N GLU A 108 -10.94 -16.51 -32.82
CA GLU A 108 -10.40 -17.62 -32.03
C GLU A 108 -8.91 -17.86 -32.33
N THR A 109 -8.06 -16.88 -32.02
CA THR A 109 -6.60 -16.97 -32.14
C THR A 109 -5.97 -17.15 -30.76
N ARG A 110 -4.75 -17.73 -30.67
CA ARG A 110 -4.00 -17.84 -29.40
C ARG A 110 -3.98 -16.51 -28.64
N HIS A 111 -3.55 -15.45 -29.32
CA HIS A 111 -3.40 -14.13 -28.71
C HIS A 111 -4.72 -13.63 -28.11
N GLN A 112 -5.85 -13.87 -28.77
CA GLN A 112 -7.17 -13.49 -28.28
C GLN A 112 -7.66 -14.40 -27.14
N ILE A 113 -7.34 -15.69 -27.17
CA ILE A 113 -7.65 -16.62 -26.08
C ILE A 113 -6.87 -16.21 -24.83
N ILE A 114 -5.54 -16.08 -24.92
CA ILE A 114 -4.65 -15.66 -23.82
C ILE A 114 -5.07 -14.28 -23.29
N ALA A 115 -5.41 -13.34 -24.18
CA ALA A 115 -5.88 -12.02 -23.76
C ALA A 115 -7.29 -12.03 -23.16
N GLY A 116 -8.12 -13.01 -23.52
CA GLY A 116 -9.49 -13.16 -23.05
C GLY A 116 -9.61 -13.85 -21.69
N LEU A 117 -8.55 -14.50 -21.21
CA LEU A 117 -8.44 -15.09 -19.88
C LEU A 117 -8.24 -13.97 -18.84
N SER A 118 -9.03 -14.01 -17.77
CA SER A 118 -9.04 -12.94 -16.75
C SER A 118 -7.78 -12.98 -15.87
N PHE A 119 -7.43 -11.85 -15.24
CA PHE A 119 -6.44 -11.83 -14.15
C PHE A 119 -6.69 -12.93 -13.09
N GLY A 120 -7.96 -13.17 -12.74
CA GLY A 120 -8.35 -14.19 -11.76
C GLY A 120 -7.96 -15.60 -12.18
N PHE A 121 -8.02 -15.91 -13.48
CA PHE A 121 -7.53 -17.17 -14.04
C PHE A 121 -6.02 -17.33 -13.80
N TRP A 122 -5.22 -16.32 -14.17
CA TRP A 122 -3.75 -16.36 -14.01
C TRP A 122 -3.33 -16.41 -12.55
N SER A 123 -4.00 -15.67 -11.68
CA SER A 123 -3.82 -15.74 -10.22
C SER A 123 -4.16 -17.12 -9.67
N GLY A 124 -5.24 -17.74 -10.16
CA GLY A 124 -5.66 -19.09 -9.75
C GLY A 124 -4.67 -20.17 -10.15
N LEU A 125 -3.99 -20.01 -11.28
CA LEU A 125 -2.94 -20.93 -11.75
C LEU A 125 -1.71 -20.97 -10.83
N LEU A 126 -1.53 -19.94 -9.98
CA LEU A 126 -0.46 -19.88 -8.99
C LEU A 126 -0.88 -20.44 -7.62
N GLY A 127 -2.10 -20.99 -7.52
CA GLY A 127 -2.66 -21.58 -6.32
C GLY A 127 -2.00 -22.92 -5.91
N PRO A 128 -2.30 -23.42 -4.70
CA PRO A 128 -1.72 -24.67 -4.18
C PRO A 128 -2.08 -25.91 -5.01
N LYS A 129 -3.21 -25.88 -5.75
CA LYS A 129 -3.63 -26.95 -6.66
C LYS A 129 -2.60 -27.22 -7.77
N TYR A 130 -1.80 -26.22 -8.13
CA TYR A 130 -0.82 -26.27 -9.23
C TYR A 130 0.62 -26.28 -8.71
N GLU A 131 0.86 -26.83 -7.51
CA GLU A 131 2.19 -26.90 -6.90
C GLU A 131 3.19 -27.69 -7.77
N GLU A 132 2.77 -28.79 -8.39
CA GLU A 132 3.61 -29.56 -9.33
C GLU A 132 3.97 -28.72 -10.56
N LEU A 133 2.98 -28.10 -11.20
CA LEU A 133 3.19 -27.22 -12.34
C LEU A 133 4.09 -26.02 -11.99
N TRP A 134 4.00 -25.51 -10.75
CA TRP A 134 4.92 -24.49 -10.24
C TRP A 134 6.36 -24.98 -10.21
N ARG A 135 6.61 -26.15 -9.61
CA ARG A 135 7.94 -26.75 -9.51
C ARG A 135 8.51 -27.05 -10.89
N ASP A 136 7.68 -27.46 -11.83
CA ASP A 136 8.11 -27.85 -13.15
C ASP A 136 8.43 -26.64 -14.04
N CYS A 137 7.58 -25.62 -14.05
CA CYS A 137 7.72 -24.50 -14.99
C CYS A 137 7.30 -23.11 -14.50
N LEU A 138 6.24 -22.93 -13.69
CA LEU A 138 5.71 -21.58 -13.43
C LEU A 138 6.69 -20.69 -12.65
N HIS A 139 7.55 -21.27 -11.81
CA HIS A 139 8.59 -20.49 -11.11
C HIS A 139 9.53 -19.75 -12.06
N ARG A 140 9.71 -20.25 -13.31
CA ARG A 140 10.57 -19.62 -14.33
C ARG A 140 9.99 -18.30 -14.86
N ALA A 141 8.70 -18.07 -14.68
CA ALA A 141 8.08 -16.77 -14.99
C ALA A 141 8.48 -15.67 -13.99
N PHE A 142 9.08 -16.06 -12.85
CA PHE A 142 9.45 -15.15 -11.76
C PHE A 142 10.92 -15.32 -11.33
N PRO A 143 11.88 -15.14 -12.26
CA PRO A 143 13.30 -15.43 -12.02
C PRO A 143 13.94 -14.54 -10.94
N HIS A 144 13.30 -13.44 -10.56
CA HIS A 144 13.79 -12.50 -9.56
C HIS A 144 13.01 -12.54 -8.23
N SER A 145 12.09 -13.49 -8.07
CA SER A 145 11.44 -13.78 -6.79
C SER A 145 12.34 -14.63 -5.88
N SER A 146 11.89 -14.92 -4.65
CA SER A 146 12.57 -15.89 -3.78
C SER A 146 12.47 -17.35 -4.23
N GLY A 147 11.76 -17.63 -5.34
CA GLY A 147 11.44 -18.98 -5.82
C GLY A 147 10.30 -19.67 -5.06
N LYS A 148 9.77 -19.06 -3.99
CA LYS A 148 8.67 -19.63 -3.21
C LYS A 148 7.32 -19.29 -3.84
N ARG A 149 6.55 -20.31 -4.24
CA ARG A 149 5.18 -20.14 -4.81
C ARG A 149 4.30 -19.26 -3.93
N LYS A 150 4.29 -19.52 -2.62
CA LYS A 150 3.43 -18.82 -1.65
C LYS A 150 3.65 -17.31 -1.68
N GLU A 151 4.90 -16.86 -1.85
CA GLU A 151 5.22 -15.43 -1.90
C GLU A 151 4.64 -14.78 -3.16
N VAL A 152 4.89 -15.37 -4.32
CA VAL A 152 4.39 -14.86 -5.61
C VAL A 152 2.85 -14.93 -5.65
N ALA A 153 2.26 -16.03 -5.19
CA ALA A 153 0.80 -16.17 -5.13
C ALA A 153 0.16 -15.10 -4.23
N VAL A 154 0.78 -14.78 -3.09
CA VAL A 154 0.31 -13.69 -2.21
C VAL A 154 0.46 -12.32 -2.89
N ALA A 155 1.58 -12.07 -3.57
CA ALA A 155 1.79 -10.81 -4.29
C ALA A 155 0.74 -10.61 -5.42
N VAL A 156 0.51 -11.64 -6.23
CA VAL A 156 -0.50 -11.62 -7.32
C VAL A 156 -1.91 -11.47 -6.76
N GLU A 157 -2.23 -12.15 -5.66
CA GLU A 157 -3.55 -12.04 -5.02
C GLU A 157 -3.83 -10.63 -4.46
N ARG A 158 -2.82 -9.96 -3.92
CA ARG A 158 -2.95 -8.56 -3.47
C ARG A 158 -3.28 -7.63 -4.64
N VAL A 159 -2.55 -7.74 -5.74
CA VAL A 159 -2.84 -6.99 -6.97
C VAL A 159 -4.22 -7.33 -7.52
N ARG A 160 -4.65 -8.60 -7.48
CA ARG A 160 -6.00 -9.01 -7.90
C ARG A 160 -7.09 -8.30 -7.09
N LYS A 161 -6.93 -8.24 -5.76
CA LYS A 161 -7.89 -7.56 -4.86
C LYS A 161 -7.95 -6.07 -5.16
N PHE A 162 -6.80 -5.42 -5.33
CA PHE A 162 -6.74 -4.01 -5.71
C PHE A 162 -7.40 -3.77 -7.07
N ARG A 163 -7.03 -4.54 -8.10
CA ARG A 163 -7.64 -4.48 -9.44
C ARG A 163 -9.15 -4.66 -9.40
N ASN A 164 -9.66 -5.61 -8.61
CA ASN A 164 -11.10 -5.83 -8.50
C ASN A 164 -11.81 -4.66 -7.83
N ARG A 165 -11.21 -4.08 -6.78
CA ARG A 165 -11.71 -2.85 -6.17
C ARG A 165 -11.85 -1.73 -7.22
N LEU A 166 -10.83 -1.54 -8.06
CA LEU A 166 -10.89 -0.57 -9.16
C LEU A 166 -12.04 -0.90 -10.14
N ALA A 167 -12.20 -2.18 -10.51
CA ALA A 167 -13.22 -2.64 -11.47
C ALA A 167 -14.65 -2.51 -10.96
N HIS A 168 -14.86 -2.61 -9.65
CA HIS A 168 -16.15 -2.36 -9.01
C HIS A 168 -16.42 -0.88 -8.77
N HIS A 169 -15.52 0.00 -9.20
CA HIS A 169 -15.56 1.43 -8.89
C HIS A 169 -15.67 1.68 -7.40
N ASP A 170 -15.04 0.89 -6.54
CA ASP A 170 -15.09 1.13 -5.10
C ASP A 170 -14.34 2.42 -4.72
N SER A 171 -14.63 2.96 -3.53
CA SER A 171 -13.95 4.16 -3.06
C SER A 171 -12.46 3.91 -2.82
N THR A 172 -11.61 4.80 -3.36
CA THR A 172 -10.16 4.77 -3.12
C THR A 172 -9.71 5.73 -2.02
N ILE A 173 -10.66 6.39 -1.33
CA ILE A 173 -10.37 7.43 -0.34
C ILE A 173 -9.51 6.95 0.83
N ASN A 174 -9.74 5.71 1.26
CA ASN A 174 -9.06 5.02 2.36
C ASN A 174 -8.12 3.92 1.85
N VAL A 175 -7.77 3.96 0.57
CA VAL A 175 -6.79 3.03 -0.01
C VAL A 175 -5.43 3.72 0.01
N ASP A 176 -4.43 3.00 0.50
CA ASP A 176 -3.04 3.42 0.34
C ASP A 176 -2.57 3.14 -1.09
N ILE A 177 -2.78 4.12 -1.95
CA ILE A 177 -2.40 4.06 -3.36
C ILE A 177 -0.88 3.89 -3.53
N PRO A 178 0.00 4.63 -2.81
CA PRO A 178 1.44 4.38 -2.89
C PRO A 178 1.86 2.95 -2.56
N PHE A 179 1.25 2.31 -1.55
CA PHE A 179 1.53 0.93 -1.19
C PHE A 179 1.06 -0.06 -2.25
N GLU A 180 -0.17 0.07 -2.73
CA GLU A 180 -0.69 -0.80 -3.81
C GLU A 180 0.17 -0.68 -5.07
N LEU A 181 0.61 0.54 -5.40
CA LEU A 181 1.50 0.80 -6.51
C LEU A 181 2.88 0.15 -6.33
N ARG A 182 3.46 0.20 -5.12
CA ARG A 182 4.70 -0.52 -4.79
C ARG A 182 4.53 -2.03 -5.01
N GLN A 183 3.42 -2.61 -4.56
CA GLN A 183 3.14 -4.04 -4.75
C GLN A 183 3.06 -4.45 -6.22
N ILE A 184 2.47 -3.60 -7.07
CA ILE A 184 2.45 -3.81 -8.52
C ILE A 184 3.86 -3.80 -9.09
N PHE A 185 4.70 -2.86 -8.68
CA PHE A 185 6.09 -2.77 -9.14
C PHE A 185 6.95 -3.92 -8.63
N ASP A 186 6.75 -4.38 -7.40
CA ASP A 186 7.48 -5.50 -6.82
C ASP A 186 7.13 -6.79 -7.57
N LEU A 187 5.85 -7.02 -7.87
CA LEU A 187 5.43 -8.14 -8.69
C LEU A 187 5.97 -8.06 -10.13
N ALA A 188 5.99 -6.86 -10.73
CA ALA A 188 6.64 -6.67 -12.02
C ALA A 188 8.14 -7.02 -11.93
N ALA A 189 8.81 -6.66 -10.84
CA ALA A 189 10.22 -6.93 -10.63
C ALA A 189 10.51 -8.41 -10.44
N TYR A 190 9.56 -9.19 -9.92
CA TYR A 190 9.67 -10.65 -9.88
C TYR A 190 9.74 -11.25 -11.28
N ILE A 191 8.98 -10.71 -12.23
CA ILE A 191 8.99 -11.13 -13.64
C ILE A 191 10.26 -10.65 -14.33
N ASP A 192 10.52 -9.34 -14.29
CA ASP A 192 11.66 -8.71 -14.96
C ASP A 192 11.94 -7.31 -14.39
N LYS A 193 13.22 -7.02 -14.08
CA LYS A 193 13.63 -5.73 -13.47
C LYS A 193 13.52 -4.54 -14.43
N ASP A 194 13.71 -4.74 -15.72
CA ASP A 194 13.53 -3.70 -16.76
C ASP A 194 12.05 -3.38 -16.94
N ALA A 195 11.18 -4.40 -16.92
CA ALA A 195 9.74 -4.23 -16.96
C ALA A 195 9.23 -3.42 -15.76
N ALA A 196 9.73 -3.70 -14.54
CA ALA A 196 9.41 -2.89 -13.36
C ALA A 196 9.87 -1.43 -13.49
N ARG A 197 11.08 -1.20 -14.01
CA ARG A 197 11.60 0.16 -14.27
C ARG A 197 10.78 0.89 -15.33
N TRP A 198 10.34 0.21 -16.37
CA TRP A 198 9.46 0.76 -17.40
C TRP A 198 8.08 1.10 -16.82
N LEU A 199 7.48 0.19 -16.05
CA LEU A 199 6.17 0.38 -15.44
C LEU A 199 6.15 1.57 -14.47
N LYS A 200 7.25 1.79 -13.72
CA LYS A 200 7.45 2.97 -12.88
C LYS A 200 7.45 4.28 -13.69
N ARG A 201 8.00 4.29 -14.91
CA ARG A 201 8.04 5.48 -15.78
C ARG A 201 6.68 5.76 -16.43
N CYS A 202 5.93 4.72 -16.79
CA CYS A 202 4.59 4.88 -17.35
C CYS A 202 3.57 5.37 -16.32
N SER A 203 3.82 5.15 -15.03
CA SER A 203 2.87 5.48 -13.98
C SER A 203 2.72 6.99 -13.77
N GLY A 204 1.64 7.58 -14.31
CA GLY A 204 1.16 8.92 -13.95
C GLY A 204 0.34 8.97 -12.65
N LEU A 205 0.12 7.81 -12.00
CA LEU A 205 -0.78 7.67 -10.85
C LEU A 205 -0.41 8.59 -9.69
N MET A 206 0.88 8.75 -9.39
CA MET A 206 1.31 9.59 -8.27
C MET A 206 1.08 11.08 -8.53
N THR A 207 1.11 11.52 -9.78
CA THR A 207 0.77 12.89 -10.16
C THR A 207 -0.70 13.17 -9.89
N VAL A 208 -1.59 12.22 -10.21
CA VAL A 208 -3.02 12.34 -9.91
C VAL A 208 -3.27 12.23 -8.41
N TYR A 209 -2.60 11.28 -7.74
CA TYR A 209 -2.69 11.09 -6.29
C TYR A 209 -2.37 12.40 -5.56
N ALA A 210 -1.25 13.06 -5.88
CA ALA A 210 -0.82 14.31 -5.25
C ALA A 210 -1.81 15.49 -5.38
N GLN A 211 -2.78 15.41 -6.31
CA GLN A 211 -3.82 16.43 -6.50
C GLN A 211 -5.03 16.21 -5.59
N ARG A 212 -4.89 15.45 -4.49
CA ARG A 212 -5.98 15.18 -3.55
C ARG A 212 -6.50 16.50 -2.97
N PRO A 213 -7.78 16.85 -3.17
CA PRO A 213 -8.30 18.18 -2.83
C PRO A 213 -8.49 18.40 -1.32
N VAL A 214 -8.70 17.31 -0.56
CA VAL A 214 -8.89 17.36 0.90
C VAL A 214 -7.99 16.31 1.56
N THR A 215 -7.18 16.76 2.50
CA THR A 215 -6.28 15.95 3.31
C THR A 215 -6.56 16.18 4.79
N VAL A 216 -6.52 15.11 5.58
CA VAL A 216 -6.67 15.19 7.05
C VAL A 216 -5.28 15.11 7.67
N ASP A 217 -5.02 15.98 8.65
CA ASP A 217 -3.81 15.93 9.47
C ASP A 217 -3.86 14.72 10.41
N ASP A 218 -3.48 13.55 9.91
CA ASP A 218 -3.50 12.27 10.62
C ASP A 218 -2.14 11.90 11.25
N THR A 219 -1.09 12.66 10.91
CA THR A 219 0.29 12.34 11.25
C THR A 219 0.92 13.48 12.04
N VAL A 220 1.51 13.16 13.19
CA VAL A 220 2.35 14.10 13.92
C VAL A 220 3.82 13.90 13.56
N VAL A 221 4.49 14.96 13.13
CA VAL A 221 5.94 15.01 13.01
C VAL A 221 6.51 15.49 14.34
N VAL A 222 7.35 14.67 15.00
CA VAL A 222 7.95 14.98 16.30
C VAL A 222 9.45 15.22 16.16
N SER A 223 9.98 16.16 16.94
CA SER A 223 11.43 16.31 17.11
C SER A 223 11.98 15.06 17.80
N ALA A 224 12.91 14.36 17.14
CA ALA A 224 13.25 12.98 17.45
C ALA A 224 14.74 12.75 17.73
N LYS A 225 15.50 13.79 18.12
CA LYS A 225 16.95 13.67 18.39
C LYS A 225 17.32 12.47 19.27
N HIS A 226 16.54 12.23 20.32
CA HIS A 226 16.73 11.08 21.22
C HIS A 226 15.69 9.98 21.02
N ALA A 227 14.53 10.31 20.45
CA ALA A 227 13.44 9.37 20.29
C ALA A 227 13.59 8.47 19.05
N TRP A 228 14.41 8.87 18.07
CA TRP A 228 14.66 8.07 16.87
C TRP A 228 15.38 6.74 17.18
N PRO A 229 16.51 6.72 17.92
CA PRO A 229 17.17 5.46 18.30
C PRO A 229 16.26 4.51 19.12
N LEU A 230 15.43 5.08 20.00
CA LEU A 230 14.47 4.28 20.78
C LEU A 230 13.41 3.64 19.88
N TYR A 231 12.93 4.37 18.87
CA TYR A 231 12.03 3.82 17.88
C TYR A 231 12.67 2.66 17.09
N GLU A 232 13.92 2.81 16.67
CA GLU A 232 14.65 1.76 15.95
C GLU A 232 14.81 0.49 16.78
N THR A 233 14.94 0.62 18.11
CA THR A 233 15.18 -0.51 19.02
C THR A 233 13.89 -1.17 19.51
N CYS A 234 12.87 -0.37 19.85
CA CYS A 234 11.68 -0.85 20.55
C CYS A 234 10.36 -0.53 19.84
N SER A 235 10.40 0.14 18.70
CA SER A 235 9.21 0.63 17.98
C SER A 235 8.30 1.45 18.91
N ALA A 236 8.88 2.36 19.68
CA ALA A 236 8.16 3.21 20.62
C ALA A 236 8.61 4.67 20.51
N TYR A 237 7.71 5.59 20.86
CA TYR A 237 8.00 7.00 21.03
C TYR A 237 7.61 7.42 22.45
N VAL A 238 8.55 8.08 23.14
CA VAL A 238 8.38 8.48 24.54
C VAL A 238 8.57 9.99 24.65
N CYS A 239 7.64 10.66 25.34
CA CYS A 239 7.74 12.10 25.62
C CYS A 239 7.19 12.45 27.01
N GLN A 240 7.46 13.66 27.47
CA GLN A 240 7.03 14.17 28.78
C GLN A 240 5.49 14.11 28.96
N SER A 241 5.02 13.76 30.17
CA SER A 241 3.60 13.54 30.52
C SER A 241 2.65 14.71 30.23
N GLY A 242 3.14 15.95 30.20
CA GLY A 242 2.34 17.16 29.97
C GLY A 242 2.13 17.57 28.51
N ARG A 243 2.56 16.74 27.54
CA ARG A 243 2.45 17.07 26.11
C ARG A 243 1.09 16.66 25.55
N ALA A 244 0.34 17.62 25.01
CA ALA A 244 -0.95 17.34 24.37
C ALA A 244 -0.78 16.94 22.90
N PHE A 245 -1.55 15.94 22.47
CA PHE A 245 -1.65 15.51 21.07
C PHE A 245 -3.08 15.61 20.58
N ARG A 246 -3.27 16.05 19.32
CA ARG A 246 -4.53 15.87 18.60
C ARG A 246 -4.77 14.36 18.38
N PRO A 247 -6.00 13.93 18.05
CA PRO A 247 -6.21 12.59 17.52
C PRO A 247 -5.28 12.38 16.31
N ILE A 248 -4.43 11.36 16.39
CA ILE A 248 -3.43 11.03 15.39
C ILE A 248 -3.44 9.53 15.16
N GLU A 249 -3.20 9.15 13.92
CA GLU A 249 -3.02 7.74 13.55
C GLU A 249 -1.54 7.37 13.49
N ARG A 250 -0.66 8.34 13.20
CA ARG A 250 0.74 8.09 12.87
C ARG A 250 1.70 9.08 13.51
N VAL A 251 2.94 8.63 13.67
CA VAL A 251 4.07 9.46 14.10
C VAL A 251 5.14 9.43 13.01
N ALA A 252 5.67 10.59 12.64
CA ALA A 252 6.86 10.75 11.82
C ALA A 252 7.98 11.40 12.63
N PHE A 253 9.23 11.05 12.36
CA PHE A 253 10.36 11.48 13.18
C PHE A 253 11.21 12.50 12.43
N TYR A 254 11.42 13.66 13.02
CA TYR A 254 12.34 14.68 12.54
C TYR A 254 13.64 14.66 13.35
N ALA A 255 14.72 14.18 12.75
CA ALA A 255 16.06 14.11 13.34
C ALA A 255 17.10 14.37 12.25
N ASP A 256 18.30 14.82 12.63
CA ASP A 256 19.41 15.07 11.68
C ASP A 256 19.06 16.00 10.50
N ARG A 257 18.15 16.96 10.76
CA ARG A 257 17.62 17.90 9.76
C ARG A 257 16.87 17.24 8.61
N GLU A 258 16.21 16.12 8.87
CA GLU A 258 15.32 15.46 7.92
C GLU A 258 14.13 14.82 8.62
N VAL A 259 13.02 14.66 7.91
CA VAL A 259 11.98 13.70 8.31
C VAL A 259 12.44 12.32 7.84
N LYS A 260 12.55 11.39 8.78
CA LYS A 260 13.02 10.02 8.54
C LYS A 260 12.02 9.24 7.68
N LEU A 261 12.52 8.13 7.12
CA LEU A 261 11.76 7.28 6.21
C LEU A 261 10.54 6.64 6.86
N GLU A 262 10.66 6.26 8.12
CA GLU A 262 9.63 5.47 8.80
C GLU A 262 8.53 6.36 9.38
N VAL A 263 7.29 6.04 9.01
CA VAL A 263 6.05 6.68 9.48
C VAL A 263 5.14 5.62 10.08
N PRO A 264 5.45 5.13 11.29
CA PRO A 264 4.65 4.10 11.93
C PRO A 264 3.28 4.59 12.40
N ALA A 265 2.29 3.69 12.30
CA ALA A 265 1.00 3.84 12.97
C ALA A 265 1.12 3.66 14.49
N VAL A 266 0.27 4.39 15.23
CA VAL A 266 0.11 4.30 16.68
C VAL A 266 -0.76 3.08 17.01
N LEU A 267 -0.17 2.10 17.70
CA LEU A 267 -0.88 0.90 18.16
C LEU A 267 -1.56 1.11 19.51
N HIS A 268 -0.89 1.84 20.39
CA HIS A 268 -1.37 2.12 21.74
C HIS A 268 -0.67 3.35 22.28
N ARG A 269 -1.41 4.14 23.06
CA ARG A 269 -0.87 5.27 23.81
C ARG A 269 -1.21 5.06 25.27
N ARG A 270 -0.20 5.16 26.14
CA ARG A 270 -0.42 5.29 27.57
C ARG A 270 0.19 6.58 28.09
N ASP A 271 -0.64 7.34 28.79
CA ASP A 271 -0.22 8.55 29.47
C ASP A 271 0.17 8.24 30.92
N ASN A 272 1.05 9.07 31.47
CA ASN A 272 1.40 9.06 32.89
C ASN A 272 2.08 7.77 33.38
N VAL A 273 2.92 7.16 32.53
CA VAL A 273 3.74 6.00 32.87
C VAL A 273 4.90 6.45 33.75
N GLU A 274 5.05 5.81 34.91
CA GLU A 274 6.18 6.03 35.80
C GLU A 274 7.43 5.33 35.23
N TRP A 275 8.52 6.07 35.12
CA TRP A 275 9.79 5.53 34.62
C TRP A 275 10.60 5.02 35.81
N SER A 276 10.44 3.74 36.14
CA SER A 276 11.23 3.08 37.18
C SER A 276 11.36 1.57 36.93
N PRO A 277 12.40 0.91 37.48
CA PRO A 277 12.54 -0.54 37.40
C PRO A 277 11.39 -1.31 38.06
N GLU A 278 10.82 -0.78 39.15
CA GLU A 278 9.67 -1.37 39.84
C GLU A 278 8.42 -1.34 38.96
N GLU A 279 8.18 -0.22 38.27
CA GLU A 279 7.06 -0.09 37.34
C GLU A 279 7.25 -1.00 36.13
N ALA A 280 8.47 -1.09 35.57
CA ALA A 280 8.77 -2.03 34.50
C ALA A 280 8.46 -3.47 34.91
N SER A 281 8.89 -3.89 36.12
CA SER A 281 8.61 -5.23 36.66
C SER A 281 7.11 -5.47 36.84
N ARG A 282 6.38 -4.49 37.37
CA ARG A 282 4.92 -4.56 37.55
C ARG A 282 4.20 -4.71 36.21
N LEU A 283 4.57 -3.92 35.22
CA LEU A 283 4.00 -3.96 33.87
C LEU A 283 4.39 -5.25 33.13
N GLY A 284 5.60 -5.76 33.34
CA GLY A 284 6.07 -7.03 32.79
C GLY A 284 5.29 -8.24 33.30
N ALA A 285 4.79 -8.18 34.54
CA ALA A 285 3.94 -9.20 35.15
C ALA A 285 2.45 -9.09 34.75
N SER A 286 2.04 -8.04 34.03
CA SER A 286 0.66 -7.83 33.60
C SER A 286 0.24 -8.82 32.51
N GLU A 287 -1.03 -9.21 32.52
CA GLU A 287 -1.61 -10.01 31.44
C GLU A 287 -1.77 -9.19 30.14
N ASP A 288 -1.88 -7.86 30.24
CA ASP A 288 -1.97 -6.98 29.08
C ASP A 288 -0.67 -7.03 28.25
N ARG A 289 -0.82 -7.32 26.96
CA ARG A 289 0.29 -7.34 26.00
C ARG A 289 0.96 -5.97 25.85
N PHE A 290 0.21 -4.87 25.99
CA PHE A 290 0.72 -3.51 25.85
C PHE A 290 1.50 -3.10 27.09
N ASP A 291 1.08 -3.52 28.28
CA ASP A 291 1.85 -3.35 29.51
C ASP A 291 3.22 -3.99 29.40
N ARG A 292 3.27 -5.26 28.97
CA ARG A 292 4.55 -5.97 28.76
C ARG A 292 5.44 -5.32 27.72
N LYS A 293 4.86 -4.70 26.69
CA LYS A 293 5.62 -3.92 25.71
C LYS A 293 6.16 -2.63 26.32
N ILE A 294 5.39 -1.92 27.13
CA ILE A 294 5.84 -0.71 27.83
C ILE A 294 6.95 -1.05 28.82
N ALA A 295 6.84 -2.15 29.55
CA ALA A 295 7.90 -2.67 30.43
C ALA A 295 9.23 -2.81 29.67
N LYS A 296 9.20 -3.49 28.51
CA LYS A 296 10.37 -3.65 27.65
C LYS A 296 10.94 -2.30 27.17
N VAL A 297 10.08 -1.31 26.88
CA VAL A 297 10.53 0.04 26.49
C VAL A 297 11.28 0.72 27.64
N ILE A 298 10.79 0.60 28.88
CA ILE A 298 11.48 1.14 30.06
C ILE A 298 12.83 0.44 30.27
N GLU A 299 12.86 -0.90 30.19
CA GLU A 299 14.07 -1.72 30.36
C GLU A 299 15.15 -1.45 29.31
N THR A 300 14.74 -1.08 28.09
CA THR A 300 15.67 -0.82 26.96
C THR A 300 16.02 0.66 26.82
N SER A 301 15.39 1.53 27.61
CA SER A 301 15.67 2.97 27.53
C SER A 301 17.01 3.31 28.17
N ASP A 302 17.81 4.14 27.49
CA ASP A 302 19.08 4.63 28.00
C ASP A 302 18.88 5.72 29.07
N ASP A 303 19.98 6.22 29.66
CA ASP A 303 20.03 7.32 30.65
C ASP A 303 19.36 8.64 30.20
N THR A 304 18.88 8.72 28.96
CA THR A 304 18.12 9.87 28.47
C THR A 304 16.74 9.99 29.14
N TRP A 305 16.16 8.88 29.61
CA TRP A 305 14.88 8.86 30.31
C TRP A 305 15.11 8.58 31.79
N THR A 306 15.15 9.65 32.60
CA THR A 306 15.33 9.57 34.05
C THR A 306 14.00 9.36 34.76
N ASP A 307 14.07 9.03 36.06
CA ASP A 307 12.91 8.94 36.97
C ASP A 307 11.95 10.11 36.77
N GLY A 308 10.69 9.77 36.52
CA GLY A 308 9.66 10.74 36.17
C GLY A 308 8.44 10.09 35.53
N ARG A 309 7.53 10.92 35.00
CA ARG A 309 6.33 10.45 34.31
C ARG A 309 6.31 10.84 32.84
N TYR A 310 6.02 9.87 31.99
CA TYR A 310 6.05 10.02 30.54
C TYR A 310 4.75 9.56 29.88
N GLN A 311 4.56 9.98 28.63
CA GLN A 311 3.61 9.38 27.70
C GLN A 311 4.39 8.42 26.80
N VAL A 312 3.86 7.22 26.62
CA VAL A 312 4.45 6.18 25.79
C VAL A 312 3.51 5.85 24.64
N PHE A 313 4.02 5.96 23.43
CA PHE A 313 3.36 5.54 22.20
C PHE A 313 4.03 4.26 21.73
N LEU A 314 3.28 3.17 21.70
CA LEU A 314 3.69 1.94 21.04
C LEU A 314 3.34 2.04 19.57
N LEU A 315 4.34 1.83 18.72
CA LEU A 315 4.26 2.09 17.29
C LEU A 315 4.46 0.79 16.50
N THR A 316 4.02 0.81 15.25
CA THR A 316 4.26 -0.31 14.33
C THR A 316 5.73 -0.37 13.92
N ALA A 317 6.25 -1.60 13.77
CA ALA A 317 7.58 -1.86 13.23
C ALA A 317 7.53 -2.04 11.70
N PRO A 318 8.66 -1.88 10.98
CA PRO A 318 8.77 -2.24 9.58
C PRO A 318 8.24 -3.65 9.32
N GLY A 319 7.43 -3.81 8.27
CA GLY A 319 6.77 -5.07 7.91
C GLY A 319 5.36 -5.25 8.48
N HIS A 320 4.92 -4.40 9.42
CA HIS A 320 3.51 -4.37 9.85
C HIS A 320 2.61 -3.78 8.73
N PRO A 321 1.37 -4.26 8.52
CA PRO A 321 0.49 -3.79 7.43
C PRO A 321 0.20 -2.28 7.44
N ASP A 322 0.02 -1.70 8.63
CA ASP A 322 -0.26 -0.27 8.83
C ASP A 322 0.98 0.61 8.93
N HIS A 323 2.17 0.01 8.86
CA HIS A 323 3.43 0.74 8.84
C HIS A 323 3.64 1.37 7.47
N ARG A 324 4.13 2.61 7.44
CA ARG A 324 4.39 3.35 6.21
C ARG A 324 5.85 3.76 6.15
N GLN A 325 6.43 3.63 4.96
CA GLN A 325 7.78 4.05 4.67
C GLN A 325 7.75 5.02 3.49
N LEU A 326 8.32 6.20 3.68
CA LEU A 326 8.47 7.21 2.64
C LEU A 326 9.45 6.71 1.56
N ARG A 327 9.33 7.27 0.36
CA ARG A 327 10.23 6.93 -0.76
C ARG A 327 11.66 7.39 -0.52
N GLN A 328 11.81 8.49 0.20
CA GLN A 328 13.07 9.11 0.57
C GLN A 328 12.87 9.89 1.87
N ALA A 329 13.94 10.12 2.62
CA ALA A 329 13.90 11.04 3.74
C ALA A 329 13.65 12.46 3.19
N LEU A 330 12.96 13.30 3.97
CA LEU A 330 12.62 14.66 3.54
C LEU A 330 13.62 15.64 4.16
N PRO A 331 14.65 16.10 3.42
CA PRO A 331 15.63 17.00 3.97
C PRO A 331 15.01 18.35 4.32
N HIS A 332 15.56 18.97 5.36
CA HIS A 332 15.25 20.33 5.75
C HIS A 332 16.37 21.28 5.33
N LEU A 333 16.08 22.03 4.26
CA LEU A 333 17.03 22.94 3.61
C LEU A 333 17.10 24.33 4.27
N GLY A 334 16.18 24.67 5.17
CA GLY A 334 16.13 25.98 5.83
C GLY A 334 17.32 26.21 6.77
N ALA A 335 18.13 27.25 6.53
CA ALA A 335 19.26 27.63 7.38
C ALA A 335 18.92 28.84 8.28
N GLY A 336 19.51 28.90 9.48
CA GLY A 336 19.37 30.04 10.40
C GLY A 336 18.78 29.70 11.77
N ARG A 337 18.83 30.65 12.69
CA ARG A 337 18.29 30.49 14.05
C ARG A 337 16.76 30.48 13.97
N GLY A 338 16.13 29.42 14.49
CA GLY A 338 14.68 29.22 14.41
C GLY A 338 14.19 28.56 13.12
N SER A 339 15.09 28.13 12.22
CA SER A 339 14.69 27.48 10.97
C SER A 339 14.17 26.06 11.16
N ALA A 340 14.34 25.44 12.33
CA ALA A 340 13.97 24.06 12.59
C ALA A 340 12.51 23.76 12.18
N PHE A 341 12.35 22.82 11.25
CA PHE A 341 11.05 22.39 10.74
C PHE A 341 10.06 21.99 11.85
N VAL A 342 10.59 21.35 12.91
CA VAL A 342 9.82 20.97 14.10
C VAL A 342 10.51 21.52 15.34
N GLN A 343 9.83 22.40 16.07
CA GLN A 343 10.28 22.86 17.40
C GLN A 343 9.76 21.96 18.53
N ARG A 344 8.52 21.48 18.41
CA ARG A 344 7.91 20.50 19.33
C ARG A 344 7.25 19.37 18.56
N GLN A 345 6.13 19.69 17.93
CA GLN A 345 5.40 18.86 16.96
C GLN A 345 4.89 19.71 15.82
N ARG A 346 4.68 19.08 14.68
CA ARG A 346 3.93 19.61 13.55
C ARG A 346 2.90 18.58 13.13
N TYR A 347 1.70 19.01 12.75
CA TYR A 347 0.67 18.12 12.21
C TYR A 347 0.66 18.27 10.70
N VAL A 348 0.61 17.14 10.01
CA VAL A 348 0.56 17.04 8.56
C VAL A 348 -0.26 15.81 8.20
N SER A 349 -0.70 15.73 6.95
CA SER A 349 -1.27 14.49 6.43
C SER A 349 -0.17 13.52 5.98
N LEU A 350 -0.40 12.22 6.12
CA LEU A 350 0.41 11.17 5.49
C LEU A 350 0.51 11.42 3.97
N HIS A 351 -0.59 11.85 3.35
CA HIS A 351 -0.65 12.20 1.95
C HIS A 351 0.40 13.25 1.56
N SER A 352 0.55 14.32 2.35
CA SER A 352 1.55 15.36 2.13
C SER A 352 2.96 14.79 2.28
N LEU A 353 3.21 13.97 3.30
CA LEU A 353 4.52 13.33 3.52
C LEU A 353 4.94 12.42 2.36
N GLU A 354 4.01 11.67 1.77
CA GLU A 354 4.30 10.73 0.68
C GLU A 354 4.61 11.41 -0.66
N ASN A 355 4.17 12.65 -0.84
CA ASN A 355 4.34 13.42 -2.07
C ASN A 355 5.40 14.53 -1.95
N ALA A 356 5.80 14.89 -0.73
CA ALA A 356 6.85 15.85 -0.48
C ALA A 356 8.23 15.34 -0.94
N VAL A 357 9.05 16.27 -1.41
CA VAL A 357 10.47 16.03 -1.70
C VAL A 357 11.33 16.58 -0.57
N THR A 358 10.89 17.69 0.03
CA THR A 358 11.56 18.36 1.14
C THR A 358 10.54 18.78 2.20
N THR A 359 11.02 19.17 3.37
CA THR A 359 10.15 19.74 4.40
C THR A 359 9.50 21.09 4.03
N ALA A 360 9.92 21.74 2.95
CA ALA A 360 9.29 22.98 2.47
C ALA A 360 7.96 22.72 1.75
N ASP A 361 7.72 21.48 1.34
CA ASP A 361 6.48 21.05 0.67
C ASP A 361 5.36 20.71 1.69
N LEU A 362 5.67 20.77 2.99
CA LEU A 362 4.82 20.37 4.12
C LEU A 362 4.32 21.55 4.96
#